data_AF-A0A843WPR4-F1
#
_entry.id   AF-A0A843WPR4-F1
#
_cell.length_a   1.000
_cell.length_b   1.000
_cell.length_c   1.000
_cell.angle_alpha   90.00
_cell.angle_beta   90.00
_cell.angle_gamma   90.00
#
_symmetry.space_group_name_H-M   'P 1'
#
loop_
_entity.id
_entity.type
_entity.pdbx_description
1 polymer ?
#
loop_
_entity_poly.entity_id
_entity_poly.type
_entity_poly.pdbx_seq_one_letter_code
_entity_poly.pdbx_strand_id
1 'polypeptide(L)'
;MLMALDTSNDVTWLPCPTCIGFPSSSAIFGFTKSSSFTPIPCGDARCNQVPNPSCQGTNCSFNMTYDSSAFQAVLSRDTLHITDDIFPAYTFNITS
;
A
#
# COMPACT_ATOMS: atom_id res chain seq x y z
N MET A 1 -13.48 -4.42 4.85
CA MET A 1 -13.06 -3.27 4.02
C MET A 1 -13.64 -3.48 2.63
N LEU A 2 -14.16 -2.43 1.98
CA LEU A 2 -14.59 -2.49 0.59
C LEU A 2 -13.48 -1.90 -0.28
N MET A 3 -13.24 -2.50 -1.44
CA MET A 3 -12.25 -2.03 -2.40
C MET A 3 -12.90 -1.84 -3.77
N ALA A 4 -12.47 -0.81 -4.49
CA ALA A 4 -12.77 -0.69 -5.90
C ALA A 4 -11.84 -1.62 -6.69
N LEU A 5 -12.40 -2.41 -7.61
CA LEU A 5 -11.63 -3.24 -8.52
C LEU A 5 -11.51 -2.52 -9.86
N ASP A 6 -10.34 -1.94 -10.11
CA ASP A 6 -10.00 -1.31 -11.39
C ASP A 6 -9.17 -2.30 -12.22
N THR A 7 -9.78 -2.86 -13.27
CA THR A 7 -9.10 -3.83 -14.15
C THR A 7 -8.13 -3.19 -15.13
N SER A 8 -8.01 -1.85 -15.13
CA SER A 8 -7.09 -1.12 -16.01
C SER A 8 -5.74 -0.79 -15.35
N ASN A 9 -5.55 -1.15 -14.08
CA ASN A 9 -4.35 -0.86 -13.31
C ASN A 9 -3.86 -2.09 -12.53
N ASP A 10 -2.54 -2.25 -12.41
CA ASP A 10 -1.87 -3.43 -11.83
C ASP A 10 -1.41 -3.20 -10.38
N VAL A 11 -2.17 -2.40 -9.63
CA VAL A 11 -1.76 -1.92 -8.31
C VAL A 11 -2.93 -1.93 -7.32
N THR A 12 -2.61 -2.19 -6.05
CA THR A 12 -3.56 -2.05 -4.93
C THR A 12 -3.12 -0.94 -4.00
N TRP A 13 -4.04 -0.02 -3.69
CA TRP A 13 -3.83 1.12 -2.80
C TRP A 13 -4.71 1.01 -1.57
N LEU A 14 -4.11 1.21 -0.40
CA LEU A 14 -4.82 1.31 0.87
C LEU A 14 -4.51 2.64 1.56
N PRO A 15 -5.54 3.40 2.01
CA PRO A 15 -5.31 4.63 2.75
C PRO A 15 -4.77 4.32 4.15
N CYS A 16 -3.79 5.10 4.59
CA CYS A 16 -3.23 4.94 5.92
C CYS A 16 -4.10 5.61 7.01
N PRO A 17 -4.01 5.16 8.28
CA PRO A 17 -4.80 5.69 9.38
C PRO A 17 -4.51 7.11 9.83
N THR A 18 -3.28 7.57 9.62
CA THR A 18 -2.79 8.87 10.09
C THR A 18 -2.57 9.86 8.96
N CYS A 19 -2.99 9.51 7.75
CA CYS A 19 -2.70 10.26 6.54
C CYS A 19 -3.72 11.39 6.36
N ILE A 20 -3.22 12.58 6.04
CA ILE A 20 -4.03 13.79 5.87
C ILE A 20 -4.70 13.72 4.49
N GLY A 21 -6.00 14.04 4.41
CA GLY A 21 -6.72 14.17 3.14
C GLY A 21 -7.77 13.11 2.85
N PHE A 22 -7.96 12.11 3.71
CA PHE A 22 -9.06 11.16 3.58
C PHE A 22 -10.27 11.58 4.41
N PRO A 23 -11.51 11.47 3.87
CA PRO A 23 -12.70 11.75 4.65
C PRO A 23 -12.80 10.75 5.81
N SER A 24 -13.26 11.23 6.97
CA SER A 24 -13.38 10.48 8.23
C SER A 24 -14.30 9.25 8.15
N SER A 25 -15.08 9.12 7.07
CA SER A 25 -15.92 7.96 6.75
C SER A 25 -15.20 6.86 5.94
N SER A 26 -13.93 7.06 5.56
CA SER A 26 -13.19 6.09 4.75
C SER A 26 -12.83 4.85 5.58
N ALA A 27 -13.00 3.67 5.01
CA ALA A 27 -12.45 2.46 5.60
C ALA A 27 -10.93 2.51 5.51
N ILE A 28 -10.29 2.65 6.66
CA ILE A 28 -8.85 2.77 6.79
C ILE A 28 -8.24 1.39 7.07
N PHE A 29 -7.10 1.08 6.44
CA PHE A 29 -6.34 -0.11 6.78
C PHE A 29 -5.50 0.11 8.04
N GLY A 30 -5.95 -0.47 9.16
CA GLY A 30 -5.26 -0.39 10.46
C GLY A 30 -4.05 -1.31 10.56
N PHE A 31 -2.99 -1.05 9.78
CA PHE A 31 -1.80 -1.89 9.68
C PHE A 31 -1.13 -2.21 11.04
N THR A 32 -1.24 -1.33 12.03
CA THR A 32 -0.71 -1.55 13.39
C THR A 32 -1.42 -2.65 14.16
N LYS A 33 -2.60 -3.09 13.70
CA LYS A 33 -3.40 -4.16 14.32
C LYS A 33 -3.17 -5.53 13.67
N SER A 34 -2.44 -5.59 12.56
CA SER A 34 -2.14 -6.85 11.87
C SER A 34 -0.77 -7.38 12.29
N SER A 35 -0.73 -8.64 12.73
CA SER A 35 0.52 -9.31 13.11
C SER A 35 1.32 -9.81 11.91
N SER A 36 0.70 -9.92 10.72
CA SER A 36 1.37 -10.34 9.48
C SER A 36 1.76 -9.18 8.58
N PHE A 37 1.36 -7.95 8.94
CA PHE A 37 1.75 -6.76 8.21
C PHE A 37 3.27 -6.55 8.26
N THR A 38 3.86 -6.24 7.12
CA THR A 38 5.28 -5.87 7.05
C THR A 38 5.50 -4.87 5.92
N PRO A 39 6.08 -3.67 6.19
CA PRO A 39 6.54 -2.80 5.12
C PRO A 39 7.70 -3.48 4.38
N ILE A 40 7.78 -3.31 3.05
CA ILE A 40 8.88 -3.86 2.28
C ILE A 40 10.16 -3.07 2.59
N PRO A 41 11.26 -3.73 3.00
CA PRO A 41 12.50 -3.03 3.32
C PRO A 41 13.15 -2.48 2.06
N CYS A 42 13.95 -1.42 2.22
CA CYS A 42 14.81 -0.93 1.15
C CYS A 42 15.82 -2.02 0.72
N GLY A 43 16.11 -2.10 -0.58
CA GLY A 43 17.01 -3.09 -1.17
C GLY A 43 16.34 -4.43 -1.51
N ASP A 44 15.08 -4.63 -1.10
CA ASP A 44 14.28 -5.74 -1.59
C ASP A 44 14.04 -5.60 -3.10
N ALA A 45 14.18 -6.70 -3.84
CA ALA A 45 14.01 -6.70 -5.30
C ALA A 45 12.62 -6.22 -5.74
N ARG A 46 11.59 -6.37 -4.90
CA ARG A 46 10.23 -5.86 -5.15
C ARG A 46 10.18 -4.34 -5.21
N CYS A 47 11.11 -3.66 -4.57
CA CYS A 47 11.17 -2.20 -4.63
C CYS A 47 11.49 -1.68 -6.05
N ASN A 48 12.06 -2.52 -6.93
CA ASN A 48 12.28 -2.17 -8.33
C ASN A 48 10.99 -2.19 -9.17
N GLN A 49 9.87 -2.65 -8.60
CA GLN A 49 8.58 -2.74 -9.30
C GLN A 49 7.77 -1.44 -9.19
N VAL A 50 8.12 -0.54 -8.26
CA VAL A 50 7.44 0.75 -8.10
C VAL A 50 8.16 1.85 -8.89
N PRO A 51 7.46 2.91 -9.32
CA PRO A 51 8.09 3.99 -10.08
C PRO A 51 9.01 4.83 -9.20
N ASN A 52 10.26 5.03 -9.63
CA ASN A 52 11.26 5.87 -8.96
C ASN A 52 11.35 5.59 -7.43
N PRO A 53 11.67 4.34 -7.04
CA PRO A 53 11.73 3.98 -5.63
C PRO A 53 12.74 4.85 -4.89
N SER A 54 12.32 5.29 -3.72
CA SER A 54 13.10 6.06 -2.77
C SER A 54 13.26 5.26 -1.49
N CYS A 55 14.46 5.30 -0.95
CA CYS A 55 14.77 4.73 0.35
C CYS A 55 15.07 5.84 1.36
N GLN A 56 14.12 6.77 1.52
CA GLN A 56 14.16 7.78 2.58
C GLN A 56 13.86 7.06 3.92
N GLY A 57 14.85 6.35 4.47
CA GLY A 57 14.72 5.52 5.68
C GLY A 57 14.93 4.02 5.42
N THR A 58 14.23 3.17 6.16
CA THR A 58 14.41 1.70 6.12
C THR A 58 13.49 0.99 5.12
N ASN A 59 12.43 1.65 4.65
CA ASN A 59 11.37 1.03 3.87
C ASN A 59 11.38 1.50 2.42
N CYS A 60 10.85 0.69 1.52
CA CYS A 60 10.61 1.04 0.12
C CYS A 60 9.46 2.04 0.03
N SER A 61 9.79 3.28 -0.35
CA SER A 61 8.84 4.37 -0.53
C SER A 61 8.92 4.91 -1.94
N PHE A 62 7.89 5.58 -2.43
CA PHE A 62 7.93 6.22 -3.74
C PHE A 62 6.86 7.30 -3.84
N ASN A 63 7.02 8.21 -4.80
CA ASN A 63 6.02 9.22 -5.11
C ASN A 63 5.34 8.86 -6.43
N MET A 64 4.03 9.05 -6.48
CA MET A 64 3.25 8.83 -7.69
C MET A 64 2.27 9.97 -7.90
N THR A 65 2.08 10.34 -9.16
CA THR A 65 0.99 11.21 -9.58
C THR A 65 -0.05 10.35 -10.27
N TYR A 66 -1.27 10.37 -9.75
CA TYR A 66 -2.43 9.79 -10.41
C TYR A 66 -3.38 10.92 -10.81
N ASP A 67 -3.56 11.09 -12.12
CA ASP A 67 -4.26 12.22 -12.71
C ASP A 67 -3.69 13.58 -12.23
N SER A 68 -4.45 14.34 -11.45
CA SER A 68 -4.05 15.66 -10.92
C SER A 68 -3.51 15.60 -9.48
N SER A 69 -3.47 14.41 -8.87
CA SER A 69 -3.11 14.23 -7.46
C SER A 69 -1.78 13.51 -7.31
N ALA A 70 -0.84 14.14 -6.61
CA ALA A 70 0.44 13.54 -6.23
C ALA A 70 0.40 13.07 -4.77
N PHE A 71 0.91 11.88 -4.51
CA PHE A 71 0.99 11.30 -3.17
C PHE A 71 2.26 10.46 -3.01
N GLN A 72 2.68 10.30 -1.76
CA GLN A 72 3.73 9.36 -1.40
C GLN A 72 3.10 8.02 -1.03
N ALA A 73 3.83 6.93 -1.21
CA ALA A 73 3.41 5.62 -0.74
C ALA A 73 4.57 4.77 -0.24
N VAL A 74 4.23 3.78 0.58
CA VAL A 74 5.15 2.76 1.08
C VAL A 74 4.70 1.40 0.58
N LEU A 75 5.57 0.71 -0.15
CA LEU A 75 5.33 -0.66 -0.60
C LEU A 75 5.32 -1.57 0.63
N SER A 76 4.24 -2.34 0.79
CA SER A 76 3.98 -3.13 1.97
C SER A 76 3.41 -4.49 1.60
N ARG A 77 3.37 -5.41 2.57
CA ARG A 77 2.70 -6.70 2.42
C ARG A 77 1.91 -7.08 3.66
N ASP A 78 0.89 -7.88 3.45
CA ASP A 78 0.12 -8.54 4.51
C ASP A 78 -0.59 -9.78 3.97
N THR A 79 -1.38 -10.45 4.79
CA THR A 79 -2.25 -11.56 4.39
C THR A 79 -3.56 -11.00 3.82
N LEU A 80 -3.87 -11.33 2.57
CA LEU A 80 -5.14 -10.99 1.93
C LEU A 80 -6.08 -12.20 2.01
N HIS A 81 -7.27 -11.99 2.56
CA HIS A 81 -8.36 -12.97 2.55
C HIS A 81 -9.42 -12.55 1.54
N ILE A 82 -9.77 -13.43 0.61
CA ILE A 82 -10.90 -13.26 -0.31
C ILE A 82 -11.84 -14.46 -0.09
N THR A 83 -12.92 -14.24 0.65
CA THR A 83 -13.82 -15.33 1.10
C THR A 83 -13.00 -16.40 1.84
N ASP A 84 -12.87 -17.61 1.29
CA ASP A 84 -12.14 -18.72 1.90
C ASP A 84 -10.68 -18.81 1.41
N ASP A 85 -10.31 -18.03 0.37
CA ASP A 85 -8.97 -18.01 -0.19
C ASP A 85 -8.03 -17.11 0.64
N ILE A 86 -6.83 -17.60 0.90
CA ILE A 86 -5.80 -16.91 1.69
C ILE A 86 -4.55 -16.71 0.83
N PHE A 87 -4.17 -15.44 0.67
CA PHE A 87 -2.98 -15.03 -0.06
C PHE A 87 -1.96 -14.44 0.94
N PRO A 88 -1.02 -15.25 1.45
CA PRO A 88 0.01 -14.75 2.35
C PRO A 88 0.97 -13.82 1.60
N ALA A 89 1.45 -12.79 2.29
CA ALA A 89 2.42 -11.82 1.76
C ALA A 89 1.97 -11.11 0.46
N TYR A 90 0.67 -10.88 0.30
CA TYR A 90 0.12 -10.06 -0.76
C TYR A 90 0.70 -8.65 -0.68
N THR A 91 1.25 -8.17 -1.79
CA THR A 91 1.96 -6.87 -1.86
C THR A 91 1.01 -5.78 -2.33
N PHE A 92 1.01 -4.64 -1.64
CA PHE A 92 0.18 -3.48 -1.92
C PHE A 92 0.87 -2.20 -1.46
N ASN A 93 0.29 -1.04 -1.77
CA ASN A 93 0.84 0.26 -1.42
C ASN A 93 -0.02 0.95 -0.37
N ILE A 94 0.62 1.45 0.69
CA ILE A 94 -0.02 2.33 1.66
C ILE A 94 0.30 3.77 1.27
N THR A 95 -0.73 4.56 0.96
CA THR A 95 -0.57 5.98 0.62
C THR A 95 -0.33 6.80 1.89
N SER A 96 0.68 7.69 1.87
CA SER A 96 1.03 8.63 2.94
C SER A 96 0.43 10.02 2.74
#